data_AF-A0A1I7RPK9-F1
#
_entry.id   AF-A0A1I7RPK9-F1
#
_cell.length_a   1.000
_cell.length_b   1.000
_cell.length_c   1.000
_cell.angle_alpha   90.00
_cell.angle_beta   90.00
_cell.angle_gamma   90.00
#
_symmetry.space_group_name_H-M   'P 1'
#
loop_
_entity.id
_entity.type
_entity.pdbx_description
1 polymer ?
#
loop_
_entity_poly.entity_id
_entity_poly.type
_entity_poly.pdbx_seq_one_letter_code
_entity_poly.pdbx_strand_id
1 'polypeptide(L)' 'MLWLGSGVYFHTGCVKVSPESCFLSQFKLNRSQVEPFGHDREPKEILVWHTKTKNIGTQGENHGYITEK' A
#
# COMPACT_ATOMS: atom_id res chain seq x y z
N MET A 1 -3.92 4.01 11.66
CA MET A 1 -5.09 3.21 11.23
C MET A 1 -5.89 4.06 10.27
N LEU A 2 -5.81 3.80 8.96
CA LEU A 2 -6.70 4.46 7.99
C LEU A 2 -8.05 3.73 8.05
N TRP A 3 -8.92 4.17 8.96
CA TRP A 3 -10.32 3.74 8.98
C TRP A 3 -11.06 4.54 7.91
N LEU A 4 -11.05 4.04 6.67
CA LEU A 4 -11.96 4.52 5.64
C LEU A 4 -13.29 3.82 5.91
N GLY A 5 -14.32 4.57 6.31
CA GLY A 5 -15.65 4.04 6.65
C GLY A 5 -16.43 3.40 5.48
N SER A 6 -15.73 2.99 4.42
CA SER A 6 -16.21 2.25 3.26
C SER A 6 -15.62 0.84 3.35
N GLY A 7 -16.42 -0.22 3.27
CA GLY A 7 -16.02 -1.64 3.37
C GLY A 7 -15.05 -2.11 2.29
N VAL A 8 -13.85 -1.53 2.29
CA VAL A 8 -12.77 -1.72 1.33
C VAL A 8 -11.56 -2.19 2.12
N TYR A 9 -11.05 -3.37 1.76
CA TYR A 9 -10.04 -4.07 2.52
C TYR A 9 -9.05 -4.78 1.59
N PHE A 10 -7.87 -5.14 2.11
CA PHE A 10 -6.95 -5.99 1.37
C PHE A 10 -7.49 -7.42 1.35
N HIS A 11 -7.65 -7.98 0.15
CA HIS A 11 -8.25 -9.31 -0.02
C HIS A 11 -7.20 -10.34 -0.46
N THR A 12 -7.18 -11.49 0.22
CA THR A 12 -6.31 -12.62 -0.12
C THR A 12 -6.61 -13.27 -1.49
N GLY A 13 -7.81 -13.08 -2.05
CA GLY A 13 -8.22 -13.61 -3.36
C GLY A 13 -7.50 -12.97 -4.55
N CYS A 14 -6.77 -11.88 -4.33
CA CYS A 14 -6.01 -11.18 -5.36
C CYS A 14 -4.65 -11.82 -5.65
N VAL A 15 -4.56 -13.15 -5.67
CA VAL A 15 -3.31 -13.92 -5.85
C VAL A 15 -2.62 -13.65 -7.20
N LYS A 16 -3.38 -13.24 -8.22
CA LYS A 16 -2.88 -12.97 -9.58
C LYS A 16 -2.52 -11.49 -9.84
N VAL A 17 -2.79 -10.60 -8.88
CA VAL A 17 -2.63 -9.14 -9.01
C VAL A 17 -1.90 -8.61 -7.78
N SER A 18 -1.21 -7.46 -7.88
CA SER A 18 -0.60 -6.88 -6.68
C SER A 18 -1.70 -6.48 -5.67
N PRO A 19 -1.49 -6.72 -4.36
CA PRO A 19 -2.49 -6.41 -3.34
C PRO A 19 -2.86 -4.92 -3.32
N GLU A 20 -1.90 -4.04 -3.64
CA GLU A 20 -2.12 -2.60 -3.77
C GLU A 20 -3.08 -2.29 -4.92
N SER A 21 -2.88 -2.90 -6.09
CA SER A 21 -3.73 -2.68 -7.27
C SER A 21 -5.16 -3.18 -7.04
N CYS A 22 -5.29 -4.33 -6.37
CA CYS A 22 -6.57 -4.91 -5.99
C CYS A 22 -7.32 -4.07 -4.94
N PHE A 23 -6.60 -3.50 -3.97
CA PHE A 23 -7.19 -2.60 -3.00
C PHE A 23 -7.66 -1.29 -3.65
N LEU A 24 -6.81 -0.66 -4.47
CA LEU A 24 -7.12 0.62 -5.10
C LEU A 24 -8.28 0.53 -6.11
N SER A 25 -8.47 -0.61 -6.77
CA SER A 25 -9.57 -0.81 -7.73
C SER A 25 -10.95 -0.80 -7.07
N GLN A 26 -11.04 -1.20 -5.79
CA GLN A 26 -12.29 -1.17 -5.03
C GLN A 26 -12.82 0.25 -4.83
N PHE A 27 -11.93 1.26 -4.77
CA PHE A 27 -12.30 2.67 -4.68
C PHE A 27 -12.85 3.23 -6.01
N LYS A 28 -12.75 2.47 -7.12
CA LYS A 28 -13.19 2.87 -8.46
C LYS A 28 -12.73 4.28 -8.85
N LEU A 29 -11.48 4.60 -8.49
CA LEU A 29 -10.89 5.91 -8.74
C LEU A 29 -10.59 6.09 -10.22
N ASN A 30 -11.01 7.23 -10.77
CA ASN A 30 -10.53 7.70 -12.06
C ASN A 30 -9.16 8.36 -11.88
N ARG A 31 -8.31 8.29 -12.92
CA ARG A 31 -6.96 8.87 -12.90
C ARG A 31 -6.94 10.38 -12.58
N SER A 32 -8.00 11.09 -12.94
CA SER A 32 -8.18 12.52 -12.64
C SER A 32 -8.40 12.81 -11.15
N GLN A 33 -8.73 11.81 -10.34
CA GLN A 33 -8.94 11.94 -8.90
C GLN A 33 -7.68 11.61 -8.10
N VAL A 34 -6.62 11.15 -8.76
CA VAL A 34 -5.35 10.80 -8.12
C VAL A 34 -4.47 12.05 -8.05
N GLU A 35 -4.15 12.47 -6.83
CA GLU A 35 -3.27 13.61 -6.60
C GLU A 35 -1.82 13.14 -6.47
N PRO A 36 -0.88 13.71 -7.26
CA PRO A 36 0.52 13.39 -7.13
C PRO A 36 1.09 14.05 -5.86
N PHE A 37 1.68 13.25 -4.98
CA PHE A 37 2.31 13.78 -3.77
C PHE A 37 3.78 14.15 -4.05
N GLY A 38 4.16 15.40 -3.74
CA GLY A 38 5.55 15.87 -3.82
C GLY A 38 6.08 16.08 -5.24
N HIS A 39 5.21 16.12 -6.26
CA HIS A 39 5.63 16.29 -7.66
C HIS A 39 6.08 17.72 -7.99
N ASP A 40 5.47 18.73 -7.37
CA ASP A 40 5.69 20.14 -7.70
C ASP A 40 6.94 20.76 -7.06
N ARG A 41 7.74 19.96 -6.32
CA ARG A 41 8.95 20.44 -5.65
C ARG A 41 10.20 20.07 -6.45
N GLU A 42 11.04 21.07 -6.71
CA GLU A 42 12.37 20.89 -7.29
C GLU A 42 13.45 21.25 -6.26
N PRO A 43 14.43 20.36 -5.99
CA PRO A 43 14.63 19.04 -6.59
C PRO A 43 13.57 18.01 -6.13
N LYS A 44 13.33 16.99 -6.95
CA LYS A 44 12.42 15.89 -6.59
C LYS A 44 12.99 15.13 -5.39
N GLU A 45 12.29 15.17 -4.26
CA GLU A 45 12.72 14.52 -3.02
C GLU A 45 12.17 13.08 -2.92
N ILE A 46 13.03 12.12 -2.55
CA ILE A 46 12.60 10.75 -2.22
C ILE A 46 12.26 10.71 -0.72
N LEU A 47 10.97 10.63 -0.41
CA LEU A 47 10.48 10.72 0.98
C LEU A 47 10.34 9.36 1.68
N VAL A 48 10.33 8.26 0.93
CA VAL A 48 10.08 6.91 1.48
C VAL A 48 11.01 5.88 0.83
N TRP A 49 11.56 5.00 1.66
CA TRP A 49 12.41 3.88 1.26
C TRP A 49 11.86 2.56 1.79
N HIS A 50 11.72 1.57 0.90
CA HIS A 50 11.39 0.20 1.30
C HIS A 50 12.67 -0.50 1.76
N THR A 51 13.00 -0.35 3.04
CA THR A 51 14.16 -1.01 3.63
C THR A 51 13.82 -2.46 3.99
N LYS A 52 14.78 -3.36 3.77
CA LYS A 52 14.64 -4.78 4.14
C LYS A 52 15.82 -5.20 5.00
N THR A 53 15.52 -5.59 6.23
CA THR A 53 16.53 -6.13 7.14
C THR A 53 16.87 -7.57 6.75
N LYS A 54 18.16 -7.92 6.78
CA LYS A 54 18.59 -9.31 6.57
C LYS A 54 18.14 -10.15 7.76
N ASN A 55 17.64 -11.35 7.49
CA ASN A 55 17.24 -12.27 8.54
C ASN A 55 18.51 -12.81 9.24
N ILE A 56 18.70 -12.42 10.50
CA ILE A 56 19.83 -12.81 11.36
C ILE A 56 19.41 -13.89 12.38
N GLY A 57 18.32 -14.61 12.11
CA GLY A 57 17.86 -15.73 12.94
C GLY A 57 16.99 -15.32 14.14
N THR A 58 16.66 -14.04 14.28
CA THR A 58 15.72 -13.55 15.30
C THR A 58 14.27 -13.60 14.77
N GLN A 59 13.35 -14.15 15.55
CA GLN A 59 11.91 -14.04 15.28
C GLN A 59 11.41 -12.68 15.77
N GLY A 60 11.03 -11.82 14.83
CA GLY A 60 10.36 -10.54 15.11
C GLY A 60 8.87 -10.61 14.78
N GLU A 61 8.15 -9.53 15.06
CA GLU A 61 6.76 -9.38 14.64
C GLU A 61 6.66 -9.34 13.10
N ASN A 62 5.63 -9.98 12.56
CA ASN A 62 5.34 -9.90 11.13
C ASN A 62 4.64 -8.57 10.84
N HIS A 63 5.26 -7.74 10.01
CA HIS A 63 4.67 -6.50 9.52
C HIS A 63 4.16 -6.73 8.08
N GLY A 64 2.89 -6.41 7.82
CA GLY A 64 2.26 -6.63 6.53
C GLY A 64 0.81 -6.14 6.49
N TYR A 65 0.11 -6.43 5.39
CA TYR A 65 -1.30 -6.08 5.25
C TYR A 65 -2.18 -6.93 6.17
N ILE A 66 -3.08 -6.28 6.90
CA ILE A 66 -4.22 -6.97 7.51
C ILE A 66 -5.17 -7.29 6.37
N THR A 67 -5.41 -8.58 6.14
CA THR A 67 -6.26 -9.06 5.05
C THR A 67 -7.55 -9.63 5.60
N GLU A 68 -8.64 -9.43 4.88
CA GLU A 68 -9.91 -10.13 5.13
C GLU A 68 -10.15 -11.20 4.06
N LYS A 69 -10.98 -12.18 4.42
CA LYS A 69 -11.31 -13.34 3.60
C LYS A 69 -12.45 -13.07 2.64
#